data_AF-Q6JT72-F1
#
_entry.id   AF-Q6JT72-F1
#
_cell.length_a   1.000
_cell.length_b   1.000
_cell.length_c   1.000
_cell.angle_alpha   90.00
_cell.angle_beta   90.00
_cell.angle_gamma   90.00
#
_symmetry.space_group_name_H-M   'P 1'
#
loop_
_entity.id
_entity.type
_entity.pdbx_description
1 polymer ?
#
loop_
_entity_poly.entity_id
_entity_poly.type
_entity_poly.pdbx_seq_one_letter_code
_entity_poly.pdbx_strand_id
1 'polypeptide(L)'
;VFADGFISGDAVECSVNLQLVGEACFTNPLIVAVTEWASANGDEITPTVFLSVETDELRHMANGYQTVVSIANDPAAAKYLNTDLNNAFWTQQKYFTPALGYLFEY
;
A
#
# COMPACT_ATOMS: atom_id res chain seq x y z
N VAL A 1 -1.41 -9.24 6.58
CA VAL A 1 -1.80 -8.11 5.71
C VAL A 1 -1.02 -8.16 4.40
N PHE A 2 0.32 -8.00 4.40
CA PHE A 2 1.18 -8.09 3.19
C PHE A 2 1.48 -9.52 2.69
N ALA A 3 0.53 -10.43 2.82
CA ALA A 3 0.67 -11.80 2.33
C ALA A 3 -0.69 -12.23 1.77
N ASP A 4 -1.50 -12.92 2.57
CA ASP A 4 -2.78 -13.48 2.11
C ASP A 4 -3.71 -12.42 1.50
N GLY A 5 -3.79 -11.22 2.10
CA GLY A 5 -4.62 -10.13 1.60
C GLY A 5 -4.23 -9.57 0.22
N PHE A 6 -3.05 -9.93 -0.29
CA PHE A 6 -2.60 -9.53 -1.63
C PHE A 6 -2.89 -10.57 -2.71
N ILE A 7 -3.25 -11.80 -2.33
CA ILE A 7 -3.32 -12.93 -3.28
C ILE A 7 -4.54 -13.84 -3.08
N SER A 8 -5.27 -13.70 -1.97
CA SER A 8 -6.39 -14.59 -1.61
C SER A 8 -7.70 -13.81 -1.58
N GLY A 9 -8.42 -13.81 -2.70
CA GLY A 9 -9.70 -13.11 -2.86
C GLY A 9 -10.03 -12.88 -4.32
N ASP A 10 -11.00 -12.00 -4.58
CA ASP A 10 -11.19 -11.45 -5.93
C ASP A 10 -9.92 -10.69 -6.35
N ALA A 11 -9.53 -10.77 -7.62
CA ALA A 11 -8.35 -10.06 -8.12
C ALA A 11 -8.47 -8.53 -7.96
N VAL A 12 -9.67 -7.96 -8.06
CA VAL A 12 -9.93 -6.54 -7.79
C VAL A 12 -9.76 -6.23 -6.30
N GLU A 13 -10.28 -7.07 -5.40
CA GLU A 13 -10.08 -6.92 -3.95
C GLU A 13 -8.60 -6.98 -3.58
N CYS A 14 -7.86 -7.91 -4.18
CA CYS A 14 -6.41 -8.04 -4.01
C CYS A 14 -5.66 -6.81 -4.56
N SER A 15 -6.01 -6.33 -5.75
CA SER A 15 -5.42 -5.12 -6.35
C SER A 15 -5.71 -3.88 -5.52
N VAL A 16 -6.90 -3.75 -4.94
CA VAL A 16 -7.24 -2.64 -4.05
C VAL A 16 -6.48 -2.74 -2.73
N ASN A 17 -6.33 -3.94 -2.15
CA ASN A 17 -5.48 -4.16 -0.97
C ASN A 17 -4.02 -3.81 -1.24
N LEU A 18 -3.45 -4.26 -2.37
CA LEU A 18 -2.05 -4.04 -2.72
C LEU A 18 -1.82 -2.61 -3.18
N GLN A 19 -2.37 -2.22 -4.32
CA GLN A 19 -1.94 -1.01 -5.03
C GLN A 19 -2.68 0.24 -4.56
N LEU A 20 -3.99 0.13 -4.37
CA LEU A 20 -4.82 1.31 -4.08
C LEU A 20 -4.79 1.71 -2.61
N VAL A 21 -4.54 0.78 -1.70
CA VAL A 21 -4.41 1.03 -0.26
C VAL A 21 -3.00 0.74 0.23
N GLY A 22 -2.49 -0.49 0.08
CA GLY A 22 -1.19 -0.89 0.62
C GLY A 22 -0.08 0.04 0.16
N GLU A 23 0.13 0.17 -1.15
CA GLU A 23 1.19 0.98 -1.74
C GLU A 23 0.87 2.48 -1.68
N ALA A 24 -0.28 2.91 -2.22
CA ALA A 24 -0.61 4.32 -2.32
C ALA A 24 -0.86 5.02 -0.96
N CYS A 25 -1.35 4.29 0.06
CA CYS A 25 -1.62 4.87 1.39
C CYS A 25 -0.51 4.58 2.41
N PHE A 26 0.16 3.43 2.33
CA PHE A 26 1.15 3.03 3.33
C PHE A 26 2.57 2.92 2.76
N THR A 27 2.85 1.98 1.84
CA THR A 27 4.23 1.67 1.43
C THR A 27 4.97 2.88 0.86
N ASN A 28 4.35 3.62 -0.09
CA ASN A 28 5.03 4.72 -0.75
C ASN A 28 5.52 5.82 0.23
N PRO A 29 4.68 6.38 1.12
CA PRO A 29 5.17 7.29 2.15
C PRO A 29 6.02 6.60 3.23
N LEU A 30 5.73 5.34 3.57
CA LEU A 30 6.47 4.60 4.59
C LEU A 30 7.94 4.40 4.21
N ILE A 31 8.22 4.04 2.95
CA ILE A 31 9.58 3.80 2.48
C ILE A 31 10.45 5.04 2.71
N VAL A 32 9.95 6.23 2.33
CA VAL A 32 10.67 7.49 2.58
C VAL A 32 10.82 7.76 4.07
N ALA A 33 9.74 7.63 4.86
CA ALA A 33 9.79 7.86 6.31
C ALA A 33 10.83 6.95 7.00
N VAL A 34 10.93 5.68 6.60
CA VAL A 34 11.95 4.75 7.13
C VAL A 34 13.37 5.26 6.81
N THR A 35 13.62 5.86 5.65
CA THR A 35 14.94 6.43 5.33
C THR A 35 15.28 7.66 6.19
N GLU A 36 14.28 8.46 6.53
CA GLU A 36 14.43 9.63 7.41
C GLU A 36 14.77 9.18 8.83
N TRP A 37 14.05 8.19 9.36
CA TRP A 37 14.33 7.63 10.69
C TRP A 37 15.66 6.86 10.74
N ALA A 38 15.99 6.11 9.68
CA ALA A 38 17.24 5.36 9.59
C ALA A 38 18.45 6.31 9.64
N SER A 39 18.49 7.32 8.78
CA SER A 39 19.59 8.29 8.76
C SER A 39 19.69 9.08 10.07
N ALA A 40 18.55 9.46 10.68
CA ALA A 40 18.53 10.09 12.01
C ALA A 40 19.13 9.21 13.13
N ASN A 41 19.13 7.87 12.95
CA ASN A 41 19.70 6.90 13.88
C ASN A 41 21.06 6.33 13.41
N GLY A 42 21.67 6.94 12.39
CA GLY A 42 23.01 6.58 11.91
C GLY A 42 23.07 5.38 10.94
N ASP A 43 21.93 4.95 10.40
CA ASP A 43 21.85 3.92 9.35
C ASP A 43 21.74 4.55 7.96
N GLU A 44 22.81 4.41 7.19
CA GLU A 44 22.91 4.83 5.78
C GLU A 44 22.71 3.68 4.78
N ILE A 45 22.61 2.44 5.28
CA ILE A 45 22.33 1.26 4.44
C ILE A 45 20.88 1.32 3.98
N THR A 46 19.96 1.58 4.90
CA THR A 46 18.53 1.64 4.58
C THR A 46 18.21 2.72 3.55
N PRO A 47 18.63 4.00 3.69
CA PRO A 47 18.43 5.02 2.66
C PRO A 47 18.97 4.62 1.29
N THR A 48 20.16 4.01 1.22
CA THR A 48 20.77 3.56 -0.03
C THR A 48 19.86 2.60 -0.81
N VAL A 49 19.21 1.67 -0.10
CA VAL A 49 18.35 0.66 -0.73
C VAL A 49 16.93 1.19 -0.93
N PHE A 50 16.34 1.79 0.09
CA PHE A 50 14.92 2.16 0.09
C PHE A 50 14.63 3.33 -0.85
N LEU A 51 15.55 4.28 -1.00
CA LEU A 51 15.39 5.34 -2.00
C LEU A 51 15.49 4.79 -3.43
N SER A 52 16.18 3.67 -3.67
CA SER A 52 16.13 3.01 -4.97
C SER A 52 14.77 2.34 -5.19
N VAL A 53 14.20 1.70 -4.17
CA VAL A 53 12.88 1.05 -4.24
C VAL A 53 11.78 2.08 -4.51
N GLU A 54 11.81 3.24 -3.84
CA GLU A 54 10.78 4.28 -3.98
C GLU A 54 10.62 4.76 -5.42
N THR A 55 11.69 4.80 -6.21
CA THR A 55 11.62 5.23 -7.62
C THR A 55 10.71 4.37 -8.50
N ASP A 56 10.35 3.16 -8.04
CA ASP A 56 9.50 2.23 -8.75
C ASP A 56 8.02 2.32 -8.35
N GLU A 57 7.72 2.82 -7.14
CA GLU A 57 6.39 2.75 -6.52
C GLU A 57 5.33 3.53 -7.29
N LEU A 58 5.71 4.62 -7.97
CA LEU A 58 4.76 5.39 -8.77
C LEU A 58 4.16 4.57 -9.92
N ARG A 59 4.90 3.60 -10.45
CA ARG A 59 4.40 2.68 -11.48
C ARG A 59 3.42 1.66 -10.90
N HIS A 60 3.65 1.21 -9.67
CA HIS A 60 2.74 0.28 -8.98
C HIS A 60 1.41 0.97 -8.62
N MET A 61 1.49 2.21 -8.12
CA MET A 61 0.31 3.06 -7.89
C MET A 61 -0.50 3.30 -9.17
N ALA A 62 0.19 3.52 -10.31
CA ALA A 62 -0.47 3.67 -11.60
C ALA A 62 -1.21 2.38 -12.03
N ASN A 63 -0.71 1.19 -11.68
CA ASN A 63 -1.43 -0.06 -11.92
C ASN A 63 -2.74 -0.12 -11.11
N GLY A 64 -2.71 0.26 -9.83
CA GLY A 64 -3.94 0.33 -9.02
C GLY A 64 -4.97 1.30 -9.58
N TYR A 65 -4.50 2.47 -10.06
CA TYR A 65 -5.35 3.41 -10.78
C TYR A 65 -5.98 2.77 -12.05
N GLN A 66 -5.17 2.08 -12.86
CA GLN A 66 -5.66 1.43 -14.08
C GLN A 66 -6.60 0.25 -13.81
N THR A 67 -6.46 -0.46 -12.68
CA THR A 67 -7.46 -1.44 -12.23
C THR A 67 -8.83 -0.78 -12.16
N VAL A 68 -8.95 0.34 -11.45
CA VAL A 68 -10.22 1.07 -11.30
C VAL A 68 -10.74 1.55 -12.65
N VAL A 69 -9.88 2.15 -13.49
CA VAL A 69 -10.28 2.61 -14.83
C VAL A 69 -10.82 1.47 -15.68
N SER A 70 -10.19 0.29 -15.64
CA SER A 70 -10.55 -0.86 -16.46
C SER A 70 -11.95 -1.41 -16.15
N ILE A 71 -12.41 -1.30 -14.90
CA ILE A 71 -13.71 -1.78 -14.45
C ILE A 71 -14.76 -0.66 -14.29
N ALA A 72 -14.38 0.60 -14.48
CA ALA A 72 -15.25 1.75 -14.17
C ALA A 72 -16.58 1.76 -14.94
N ASN A 73 -16.62 1.17 -16.13
CA ASN A 73 -17.82 1.07 -16.97
C ASN A 73 -18.57 -0.26 -16.79
N ASP A 74 -18.08 -1.18 -15.94
CA ASP A 74 -18.81 -2.39 -15.57
C ASP A 74 -19.87 -2.05 -14.50
N PRO A 75 -21.17 -2.37 -14.72
CA PRO A 75 -22.21 -2.18 -13.71
C PRO A 75 -21.93 -2.87 -12.36
N ALA A 76 -21.08 -3.90 -12.34
CA ALA A 76 -20.62 -4.56 -11.11
C ALA A 76 -19.81 -3.61 -10.21
N ALA A 77 -19.02 -2.70 -10.78
CA ALA A 77 -18.20 -1.76 -10.02
C ALA A 77 -19.06 -0.84 -9.14
N ALA A 78 -20.21 -0.38 -9.64
CA ALA A 78 -21.17 0.42 -8.87
C ALA A 78 -21.76 -0.34 -7.67
N LYS A 79 -21.76 -1.68 -7.70
CA LYS A 79 -22.30 -2.53 -6.64
C LYS A 79 -21.25 -2.96 -5.62
N TYR A 80 -20.04 -3.28 -6.06
CA TYR A 80 -19.07 -4.01 -5.24
C TYR A 80 -17.79 -3.21 -4.89
N LEU A 81 -17.32 -2.33 -5.79
CA LEU A 81 -15.98 -1.73 -5.65
C LEU A 81 -15.78 -0.97 -4.34
N ASN A 82 -16.78 -0.19 -3.90
CA ASN A 82 -16.66 0.57 -2.64
C ASN A 82 -16.69 -0.32 -1.40
N THR A 83 -17.36 -1.48 -1.47
CA THR A 83 -17.34 -2.46 -0.38
C THR A 83 -15.96 -3.08 -0.26
N ASP A 84 -15.38 -3.51 -1.38
CA ASP A 84 -14.03 -4.10 -1.39
C ASP A 84 -12.98 -3.08 -0.97
N LEU A 85 -13.10 -1.83 -1.42
CA LEU A 85 -12.22 -0.73 -1.01
C LEU A 85 -12.29 -0.45 0.49
N ASN A 86 -13.48 -0.41 1.08
CA ASN A 86 -13.61 -0.22 2.52
C ASN A 86 -13.00 -1.38 3.31
N ASN A 87 -13.24 -2.62 2.87
CA ASN A 87 -12.68 -3.82 3.49
C ASN A 87 -11.15 -3.84 3.41
N ALA A 88 -10.60 -3.51 2.24
CA ALA A 88 -9.17 -3.38 2.03
C ALA A 88 -8.56 -2.29 2.91
N PHE A 89 -9.14 -1.09 2.92
CA PHE A 89 -8.69 0.02 3.77
C PHE A 89 -8.63 -0.41 5.24
N TRP A 90 -9.72 -1.01 5.75
CA TRP A 90 -9.77 -1.46 7.13
C TRP A 90 -8.76 -2.56 7.43
N THR A 91 -8.55 -3.49 6.49
CA THR A 91 -7.57 -4.58 6.60
C THR A 91 -6.15 -4.06 6.72
N GLN A 92 -5.78 -3.08 5.89
CA GLN A 92 -4.43 -2.49 5.90
C GLN A 92 -4.18 -1.68 7.17
N GLN A 93 -5.06 -0.70 7.48
CA GLN A 93 -4.85 0.19 8.62
C GLN A 93 -4.84 -0.54 9.96
N LYS A 94 -5.64 -1.62 10.10
CA LYS A 94 -5.78 -2.34 11.38
C LYS A 94 -4.45 -2.90 11.88
N TYR A 95 -3.54 -3.21 10.95
CA TYR A 95 -2.18 -3.60 11.28
C TYR A 95 -1.24 -2.40 11.32
N PHE A 96 -1.21 -1.56 10.28
CA PHE A 96 -0.19 -0.54 10.14
C PHE A 96 -0.31 0.62 11.13
N THR A 97 -1.53 1.03 11.48
CA THR A 97 -1.73 2.15 12.41
C THR A 97 -1.02 1.92 13.75
N PRO A 98 -1.24 0.82 14.48
CA PRO A 98 -0.52 0.58 15.72
C PRO A 98 0.94 0.16 15.49
N ALA A 99 1.21 -0.67 14.47
CA ALA A 99 2.54 -1.26 14.29
C ALA A 99 3.59 -0.22 13.88
N LEU A 100 3.28 0.66 12.92
CA LEU A 100 4.24 1.64 12.44
C LEU A 100 4.55 2.71 13.48
N GLY A 101 3.53 3.17 14.22
CA GLY A 101 3.74 4.10 15.32
C GLY A 101 4.67 3.51 16.38
N TYR A 102 4.43 2.26 16.79
CA TYR A 102 5.31 1.57 17.73
C TYR A 102 6.74 1.42 17.21
N LEU A 103 6.93 0.97 15.96
CA LEU A 103 8.25 0.72 15.36
C LEU A 103 9.07 2.00 15.16
N PHE A 104 8.43 3.16 15.01
CA PHE A 104 9.14 4.43 14.89
C PHE A 104 9.45 5.06 16.26
N GLU A 105 8.55 4.92 17.23
CA GLU A 105 8.67 5.60 18.52
C GLU A 105 9.47 4.82 19.58
N TYR A 106 9.58 3.49 19.47
CA TYR A 106 10.15 2.59 20.49
C TYR A 106 11.10 1.53 19.90
#